data_AF-A0A5C7FSA8-F1
#
_entry.id   AF-A0A5C7FSA8-F1
#
_cell.length_a   1.000
_cell.length_b   1.000
_cell.length_c   1.000
_cell.angle_alpha   90.00
_cell.angle_beta   90.00
_cell.angle_gamma   90.00
#
_symmetry.space_group_name_H-M   'P 1'
#
loop_
_entity.id
_entity.type
_entity.pdbx_description
1 polymer ?
#
loop_
_entity_poly.entity_id
_entity_poly.type
_entity_poly.pdbx_seq_one_letter_code
_entity_poly.pdbx_strand_id
1 'polypeptide(L)'
;MTIPAIKAALSIAQVLAHYGLEPGPTGSMTCPFHDDKSASMKVYHDTNTAYCFAGSCEVNSVDVIDFIMHMEKCDKRAAILKAKELIGIPLSNLPVRPPKGETDQAKALDIGTIYPASLEAIKKHAAAKAYCLERGLKYWDFLGVGYKSRKTKDKWGRGCILLPLRDERGKIVSLYGRAIKGPGHYYTAGRKGLYPHYPDHTTKTLILTGSVLDAVRIPELLTPSFRSIDPHVDNSRLLGLRR
;
A
#
# COMPACT_ATOMS: atom_id res chain seq x y z
N MET A 1 -15.21 14.83 -9.53
CA MET A 1 -14.77 13.55 -8.92
C MET A 1 -13.25 13.50 -8.84
N THR A 2 -12.71 13.10 -7.68
CA THR A 2 -11.27 12.87 -7.45
C THR A 2 -10.85 11.47 -7.92
N ILE A 3 -9.55 11.21 -8.07
CA ILE A 3 -9.02 9.88 -8.46
C ILE A 3 -9.48 8.77 -7.48
N PRO A 4 -9.41 8.93 -6.15
CA PRO A 4 -9.91 7.92 -5.22
C PRO A 4 -11.41 7.65 -5.39
N ALA A 5 -12.22 8.69 -5.63
CA ALA A 5 -13.65 8.52 -5.84
C ALA A 5 -13.96 7.74 -7.13
N ILE A 6 -13.18 7.94 -8.20
CA ILE A 6 -13.30 7.17 -9.44
C ILE A 6 -12.95 5.70 -9.19
N LYS A 7 -11.83 5.42 -8.51
CA LYS A 7 -11.40 4.04 -8.21
C LYS A 7 -12.35 3.29 -7.27
N ALA A 8 -13.11 4.00 -6.45
CA ALA A 8 -14.14 3.43 -5.60
C ALA A 8 -15.45 3.17 -6.37
N ALA A 9 -15.78 3.99 -7.35
CA ALA A 9 -17.02 3.91 -8.13
C ALA A 9 -16.93 3.01 -9.38
N LEU A 10 -15.73 2.85 -9.94
CA LEU A 10 -15.48 2.05 -11.13
C LEU A 10 -14.78 0.74 -10.76
N SER A 11 -15.46 -0.38 -10.98
CA SER A 11 -14.89 -1.71 -10.78
C SER A 11 -14.09 -2.19 -12.00
N ILE A 12 -13.11 -3.05 -11.78
CA ILE A 12 -12.31 -3.69 -12.82
C ILE A 12 -13.18 -4.59 -13.70
N ALA A 13 -14.25 -5.16 -13.14
CA ALA A 13 -15.24 -5.91 -13.92
C ALA A 13 -15.96 -5.01 -14.95
N GLN A 14 -16.34 -3.79 -14.57
CA GLN A 14 -16.94 -2.83 -15.51
C GLN A 14 -15.96 -2.41 -16.61
N VAL A 15 -14.69 -2.20 -16.26
CA VAL A 15 -13.64 -1.88 -17.23
C VAL A 15 -13.44 -3.03 -18.21
N LEU A 16 -13.32 -4.26 -17.71
CA LEU A 16 -13.15 -5.44 -18.56
C LEU A 16 -14.35 -5.66 -19.48
N ALA A 17 -15.57 -5.55 -18.95
CA ALA A 17 -16.80 -5.65 -19.74
C ALA A 17 -16.87 -4.58 -20.84
N HIS A 18 -16.44 -3.34 -20.56
CA HIS A 18 -16.37 -2.27 -21.57
C HIS A 18 -15.48 -2.65 -22.76
N TYR A 19 -14.40 -3.38 -22.51
CA TYR A 19 -13.47 -3.85 -23.54
C TYR A 19 -13.80 -5.25 -24.09
N GLY A 20 -14.94 -5.84 -23.71
CA GLY A 20 -15.33 -7.19 -24.14
C GLY A 20 -14.40 -8.29 -23.60
N LEU A 21 -13.77 -8.06 -22.46
CA LEU A 21 -12.84 -8.98 -21.82
C LEU A 21 -13.53 -9.76 -20.70
N GLU A 22 -13.42 -11.08 -20.75
CA GLU A 22 -14.05 -11.97 -19.76
C GLU A 22 -13.01 -12.91 -19.13
N PRO A 23 -12.62 -12.67 -17.87
CA PRO A 23 -11.75 -13.59 -17.16
C PRO A 23 -12.42 -14.92 -16.90
N GLY A 24 -11.64 -16.00 -16.91
CA GLY A 24 -12.13 -17.32 -16.54
C GLY A 24 -12.57 -17.41 -15.07
N PRO A 25 -13.12 -18.55 -14.62
CA PRO A 25 -13.74 -18.69 -13.28
C PRO A 25 -12.83 -18.36 -12.10
N THR A 26 -11.52 -18.50 -12.28
CA THR A 26 -10.53 -18.16 -11.23
C THR A 26 -10.04 -16.72 -11.33
N GLY A 27 -10.45 -15.95 -12.33
CA GLY A 27 -9.97 -14.59 -12.64
C GLY A 27 -8.76 -14.55 -13.58
N SER A 28 -8.37 -15.67 -14.18
CA SER A 28 -7.24 -15.71 -15.15
C SER A 28 -7.72 -15.42 -16.57
N MET A 29 -6.92 -14.69 -17.35
CA MET A 29 -7.19 -14.35 -18.76
C MET A 29 -5.89 -14.14 -19.54
N THR A 30 -5.97 -14.09 -20.86
CA THR A 30 -4.87 -13.60 -21.70
C THR A 30 -4.69 -12.10 -21.47
N CYS A 31 -3.45 -11.65 -21.36
CA CYS A 31 -3.13 -10.24 -21.20
C CYS A 31 -3.45 -9.48 -22.50
N PRO A 32 -4.21 -8.38 -22.45
CA PRO A 32 -4.50 -7.57 -23.63
C PRO A 32 -3.36 -6.60 -23.98
N PHE A 33 -2.31 -6.50 -23.15
CA PHE A 33 -1.23 -5.51 -23.29
C PHE A 33 -0.01 -6.04 -24.05
N HIS A 34 0.02 -7.33 -24.40
CA HIS A 34 1.05 -7.94 -25.23
C HIS A 34 0.46 -9.09 -26.05
N ASP A 35 1.20 -9.61 -27.04
CA ASP A 35 0.79 -10.80 -27.78
C ASP A 35 0.85 -12.04 -26.88
N ASP A 36 -0.29 -12.39 -26.29
CA ASP A 36 -0.39 -13.42 -25.27
C ASP A 36 -1.15 -14.65 -25.77
N LYS A 37 -0.46 -15.80 -25.79
CA LYS A 37 -1.03 -17.08 -26.26
C LYS A 37 -1.51 -17.98 -25.13
N SER A 38 -1.30 -17.56 -23.89
CA SER A 38 -1.67 -18.32 -22.68
C SER A 38 -2.27 -17.38 -21.64
N ALA A 39 -3.07 -17.87 -20.70
CA ALA A 39 -3.67 -17.00 -19.69
C ALA A 39 -2.62 -16.48 -18.69
N SER A 40 -1.91 -15.40 -19.02
CA SER A 40 -0.83 -14.84 -18.19
C SER A 40 -1.29 -13.73 -17.24
N MET A 41 -2.49 -13.17 -17.42
CA MET A 41 -3.03 -12.11 -16.58
C MET A 41 -4.01 -12.65 -15.54
N LYS A 42 -3.95 -12.10 -14.33
CA LYS A 42 -4.88 -12.36 -13.23
C LYS A 42 -5.59 -11.10 -12.81
N VAL A 43 -6.92 -11.18 -12.75
CA VAL A 43 -7.81 -10.13 -12.24
C VAL A 43 -8.10 -10.38 -10.76
N TYR A 44 -7.92 -9.33 -9.96
CA TYR A 44 -8.18 -9.31 -8.53
C TYR A 44 -9.33 -8.34 -8.24
N HIS A 45 -10.53 -8.87 -8.11
CA HIS A 45 -11.73 -8.07 -7.84
C HIS A 45 -11.64 -7.36 -6.48
N ASP A 46 -11.11 -8.03 -5.45
CA ASP A 46 -11.01 -7.50 -4.09
C ASP A 46 -10.14 -6.23 -3.99
N THR A 47 -9.09 -6.15 -4.81
CA THR A 47 -8.17 -5.01 -4.84
C THR A 47 -8.42 -4.06 -6.00
N ASN A 48 -9.38 -4.40 -6.87
CA ASN A 48 -9.72 -3.64 -8.07
C ASN A 48 -8.52 -3.45 -9.04
N THR A 49 -7.72 -4.51 -9.23
CA THR A 49 -6.46 -4.50 -10.00
C THR A 49 -6.31 -5.73 -10.88
N ALA A 50 -5.41 -5.66 -11.86
CA ALA A 50 -4.94 -6.80 -12.64
C ALA A 50 -3.41 -6.91 -12.61
N TYR A 51 -2.89 -8.14 -12.70
CA TYR A 51 -1.45 -8.41 -12.76
C TYR A 51 -1.12 -9.41 -13.87
N CYS A 52 -0.15 -9.08 -14.71
CA CYS A 52 0.41 -9.98 -15.72
C CYS A 52 1.65 -10.70 -15.19
N PHE A 53 1.69 -12.02 -15.28
CA PHE A 53 2.81 -12.86 -14.83
C PHE A 53 3.84 -13.14 -15.94
N ALA A 54 3.60 -12.69 -17.17
CA ALA A 54 4.56 -12.85 -18.26
C ALA A 54 5.72 -11.87 -18.08
N GLY A 55 6.95 -12.40 -18.04
CA GLY A 55 8.16 -11.57 -17.89
C GLY A 55 8.44 -10.64 -19.08
N SER A 56 7.81 -10.90 -20.23
CA SER A 56 7.87 -10.06 -21.43
C SER A 56 6.84 -8.93 -21.44
N CYS A 57 5.96 -8.85 -20.43
CA CYS A 57 4.93 -7.82 -20.39
C CYS A 57 5.50 -6.52 -19.81
N GLU A 58 5.37 -5.43 -20.55
CA GLU A 58 5.74 -4.10 -20.06
C GLU A 58 4.73 -3.59 -19.02
N VAL A 59 3.51 -4.12 -19.03
CA VAL A 59 2.38 -3.70 -18.19
C VAL A 59 2.05 -4.80 -17.18
N ASN A 60 2.87 -4.86 -16.13
CA ASN A 60 2.79 -5.96 -15.16
C ASN A 60 1.68 -5.79 -14.12
N SER A 61 1.41 -4.57 -13.65
CA SER A 61 0.40 -4.33 -12.61
C SER A 61 -0.37 -3.06 -12.90
N VAL A 62 -1.71 -3.16 -12.94
CA VAL A 62 -2.58 -2.04 -13.27
C VAL A 62 -3.79 -1.98 -12.34
N ASP A 63 -4.22 -0.76 -12.03
CA ASP A 63 -5.56 -0.50 -11.51
C ASP A 63 -6.54 -0.13 -12.63
N VAL A 64 -7.80 0.14 -12.29
CA VAL A 64 -8.85 0.46 -13.28
C VAL A 64 -8.51 1.63 -14.20
N ILE A 65 -7.78 2.64 -13.73
CA ILE A 65 -7.41 3.81 -14.56
C ILE A 65 -6.22 3.44 -15.45
N ASP A 66 -5.21 2.78 -14.88
CA ASP A 66 -4.04 2.37 -15.65
C ASP A 66 -4.41 1.32 -16.72
N PHE A 67 -5.39 0.45 -16.42
CA PHE A 67 -5.93 -0.50 -17.40
C PHE A 67 -6.52 0.23 -18.62
N ILE A 68 -7.39 1.23 -18.39
CA ILE A 68 -7.95 2.07 -19.46
C ILE A 68 -6.84 2.79 -20.22
N MET A 69 -5.88 3.37 -19.50
CA MET A 69 -4.75 4.09 -20.09
C MET A 69 -3.98 3.22 -21.10
N HIS A 70 -3.73 1.96 -20.75
CA HIS A 70 -3.02 1.02 -21.63
C HIS A 70 -3.90 0.49 -22.78
N MET A 71 -5.19 0.25 -22.54
CA MET A 71 -6.14 -0.15 -23.60
C MET A 71 -6.30 0.94 -24.66
N GLU A 72 -6.44 2.19 -24.23
CA GLU A 72 -6.66 3.36 -25.11
C GLU A 72 -5.35 3.96 -25.64
N LYS A 73 -4.19 3.49 -25.15
CA LYS A 73 -2.85 4.03 -25.46
C LYS A 73 -2.78 5.55 -25.31
N CYS A 74 -3.35 6.06 -24.23
CA CYS A 74 -3.48 7.50 -23.97
C CYS A 74 -2.73 7.92 -22.70
N ASP A 75 -2.73 9.22 -22.40
CA ASP A 75 -2.19 9.72 -21.14
C ASP A 75 -3.14 9.48 -19.95
N LYS A 76 -2.61 9.66 -18.73
CA LYS A 76 -3.37 9.42 -17.50
C LYS A 76 -4.58 10.35 -17.37
N ARG A 77 -4.54 11.56 -17.90
CA ARG A 77 -5.65 12.52 -17.82
C ARG A 77 -6.80 12.07 -18.73
N ALA A 78 -6.50 11.66 -19.95
CA ALA A 78 -7.47 11.10 -20.89
C ALA A 78 -8.12 9.83 -20.31
N ALA A 79 -7.33 8.93 -19.73
CA ALA A 79 -7.83 7.73 -19.06
C ALA A 79 -8.78 8.06 -17.89
N ILE A 80 -8.46 9.09 -17.09
CA ILE A 80 -9.33 9.56 -16.00
C ILE A 80 -10.67 10.09 -16.53
N LEU A 81 -10.67 10.79 -17.67
CA LEU A 81 -11.89 11.30 -18.28
C LEU A 81 -12.76 10.14 -18.78
N LYS A 82 -12.16 9.17 -19.49
CA LYS A 82 -12.85 7.95 -19.92
C LYS A 82 -13.40 7.15 -18.75
N ALA A 83 -12.64 6.98 -17.67
CA ALA A 83 -13.10 6.32 -16.46
C ALA A 83 -14.35 6.98 -15.84
N LYS A 84 -14.45 8.31 -15.91
CA LYS A 84 -15.65 9.04 -15.46
C LYS A 84 -16.86 8.77 -16.34
N GLU A 85 -16.67 8.66 -17.65
CA GLU A 85 -17.75 8.30 -18.59
C GLU A 85 -18.28 6.89 -18.30
N LEU A 86 -17.39 5.94 -18.02
CA LEU A 86 -17.76 4.54 -17.74
C LEU A 86 -18.56 4.36 -16.44
N ILE A 87 -18.41 5.25 -15.46
CA ILE A 87 -19.21 5.23 -14.23
C ILE A 87 -20.69 5.57 -14.53
N GLY A 88 -20.97 6.33 -15.58
CA GLY A 88 -22.31 6.78 -15.96
C GLY A 88 -23.11 5.79 -16.81
N ILE A 89 -22.54 4.64 -17.20
CA ILE A 89 -23.21 3.66 -18.06
C ILE A 89 -23.83 2.55 -17.18
N PRO A 90 -25.16 2.47 -17.06
CA PRO A 90 -25.79 1.32 -16.44
C PRO A 90 -25.61 0.09 -17.33
N LEU A 91 -24.81 -0.88 -16.88
CA LEU A 91 -24.72 -2.19 -17.54
C LEU A 91 -26.00 -2.98 -17.27
N SER A 92 -26.88 -3.01 -18.26
CA SER A 92 -28.02 -3.92 -18.28
C SER A 92 -27.54 -5.37 -18.36
N ASN A 93 -27.95 -6.18 -17.37
CA ASN A 93 -27.99 -7.64 -17.37
C ASN A 93 -26.67 -8.43 -17.30
N LEU A 94 -25.80 -8.11 -16.33
CA LEU A 94 -24.94 -9.15 -15.75
C LEU A 94 -25.52 -9.56 -14.39
N PRO A 95 -25.53 -10.87 -14.04
CA PRO A 95 -25.74 -11.26 -12.66
C PRO A 95 -24.60 -10.66 -11.85
N VAL A 96 -24.89 -9.55 -11.17
CA VAL A 96 -24.09 -9.03 -10.09
C VAL A 96 -24.10 -10.14 -9.05
N ARG A 97 -23.12 -11.05 -9.14
CA ARG A 97 -22.73 -11.77 -7.93
C ARG A 97 -22.27 -10.65 -7.01
N PRO A 98 -22.94 -10.43 -5.86
CA PRO A 98 -22.38 -9.56 -4.85
C PRO A 98 -20.94 -10.04 -4.61
N PRO A 99 -19.99 -9.13 -4.35
CA PRO A 99 -18.61 -9.51 -4.08
C PRO A 99 -18.61 -10.68 -3.09
N LYS A 100 -18.34 -11.89 -3.59
CA LYS A 100 -18.25 -13.08 -2.77
C LYS A 100 -16.88 -13.01 -2.12
N GLY A 101 -16.86 -12.22 -1.07
CA GLY A 101 -15.72 -11.73 -0.33
C GLY A 101 -16.12 -10.81 0.84
N GLU A 102 -17.40 -10.53 1.06
CA GLU A 102 -17.93 -10.24 2.40
C GLU A 102 -18.62 -11.49 2.95
N THR A 103 -17.84 -12.51 3.26
CA THR A 103 -18.21 -13.38 4.39
C THR A 103 -17.65 -12.71 5.64
N ASP A 104 -18.57 -12.28 6.49
CA ASP A 104 -18.46 -12.20 7.94
C ASP A 104 -17.26 -11.44 8.50
N GLN A 105 -17.50 -10.23 9.00
CA GLN A 105 -16.61 -9.51 9.91
C GLN A 105 -15.14 -9.61 9.49
N ALA A 106 -14.64 -8.70 8.64
CA ALA A 106 -13.19 -8.53 8.50
C ALA A 106 -12.62 -8.37 9.92
N LYS A 107 -12.07 -9.45 10.45
CA LYS A 107 -11.65 -9.51 11.84
C LYS A 107 -10.64 -8.39 11.97
N ALA A 108 -11.00 -7.35 12.72
CA ALA A 108 -10.21 -6.14 12.80
C ALA A 108 -8.77 -6.59 13.08
N LEU A 109 -7.84 -6.22 12.20
CA LEU A 109 -6.45 -6.62 12.37
C LEU A 109 -6.04 -6.14 13.76
N ASP A 110 -5.60 -7.07 14.60
CA ASP A 110 -5.22 -6.74 15.97
C ASP A 110 -3.86 -6.02 15.97
N ILE A 111 -3.90 -4.73 15.64
CA ILE A 111 -2.74 -3.84 15.60
C ILE A 111 -2.07 -3.79 16.98
N GLY A 112 -2.87 -3.84 18.05
CA GLY A 112 -2.41 -3.80 19.44
C GLY A 112 -1.48 -4.96 19.79
N THR A 113 -1.71 -6.14 19.23
CA THR A 113 -0.81 -7.30 19.39
C THR A 113 0.27 -7.34 18.30
N ILE A 114 -0.11 -7.12 17.03
CA ILE A 114 0.78 -7.34 15.89
C ILE A 114 1.97 -6.38 15.90
N TYR A 115 1.73 -5.09 16.15
CA TYR A 115 2.78 -4.09 16.04
C TYR A 115 3.85 -4.23 17.13
N PRO A 116 3.53 -4.34 18.44
CA PRO A 116 4.54 -4.57 19.47
C PRO A 116 5.35 -5.85 19.24
N ALA A 117 4.69 -6.95 18.86
CA ALA A 117 5.38 -8.20 18.54
C ALA A 117 6.35 -8.04 17.36
N SER A 118 6.02 -7.17 16.40
CA SER A 118 6.89 -6.89 15.26
C SER A 118 8.14 -6.09 15.63
N LEU A 119 8.05 -5.18 16.61
CA LEU A 119 9.20 -4.43 17.15
C LEU A 119 10.21 -5.37 17.83
N GLU A 120 9.73 -6.38 18.55
CA GLU A 120 10.62 -7.38 19.16
C GLU A 120 11.23 -8.32 18.11
N ALA A 121 10.45 -8.68 17.09
CA ALA A 121 10.91 -9.59 16.04
C ALA A 121 12.03 -8.97 15.18
N ILE A 122 11.99 -7.66 14.87
CA ILE A 122 13.01 -7.04 14.02
C ILE A 122 14.40 -7.02 14.68
N LYS A 123 14.47 -6.86 16.00
CA LYS A 123 15.73 -6.83 16.77
C LYS A 123 16.58 -8.07 16.49
N LYS A 124 15.92 -9.22 16.33
CA LYS A 124 16.53 -10.54 16.11
C LYS A 124 16.64 -10.94 14.63
N HIS A 125 16.06 -10.19 13.70
CA HIS A 125 15.96 -10.60 12.29
C HIS A 125 16.97 -9.89 11.37
N ALA A 126 18.13 -10.52 11.16
CA ALA A 126 19.25 -9.95 10.40
C ALA A 126 18.86 -9.43 9.00
N ALA A 127 18.13 -10.22 8.21
CA ALA A 127 17.74 -9.82 6.86
C ALA A 127 16.77 -8.61 6.82
N ALA A 128 15.97 -8.41 7.88
CA ALA A 128 15.07 -7.26 7.95
C ALA A 128 15.86 -6.00 8.33
N LYS A 129 16.84 -6.13 9.23
CA LYS A 129 17.77 -5.04 9.57
C LYS A 129 18.63 -4.65 8.37
N ALA A 130 19.16 -5.62 7.62
CA ALA A 130 19.89 -5.37 6.38
C ALA A 130 19.02 -4.62 5.35
N TYR A 131 17.78 -5.08 5.14
CA TYR A 131 16.83 -4.39 4.27
C TYR A 131 16.55 -2.95 4.72
N CYS A 132 16.43 -2.70 6.03
CA CYS A 132 16.27 -1.35 6.55
C CYS A 132 17.45 -0.46 6.18
N LEU A 133 18.68 -0.93 6.40
CA LEU A 133 19.90 -0.19 6.06
C LEU A 133 19.99 0.12 4.56
N GLU A 134 19.76 -0.87 3.69
CA GLU A 134 19.74 -0.70 2.23
C GLU A 134 18.70 0.33 1.76
N ARG A 135 17.62 0.51 2.53
CA ARG A 135 16.54 1.45 2.22
C ARG A 135 16.72 2.84 2.83
N GLY A 136 17.81 3.07 3.56
CA GLY A 136 18.09 4.34 4.25
C GLY A 136 17.46 4.44 5.64
N LEU A 137 16.86 3.37 6.16
CA LEU A 137 16.22 3.30 7.47
C LEU A 137 17.26 3.02 8.57
N LYS A 138 18.27 3.88 8.68
CA LYS A 138 19.41 3.68 9.61
C LYS A 138 18.96 3.64 11.08
N TYR A 139 17.94 4.45 11.41
CA TYR A 139 17.38 4.57 12.76
C TYR A 139 16.03 3.85 12.87
N TRP A 140 15.94 2.64 12.30
CA TRP A 140 14.70 1.86 12.24
C TRP A 140 14.01 1.68 13.60
N ASP A 141 14.77 1.59 14.70
CA ASP A 141 14.23 1.47 16.06
C ASP A 141 13.49 2.75 16.50
N PHE A 142 14.13 3.92 16.33
CA PHE A 142 13.52 5.22 16.61
C PHE A 142 12.30 5.50 15.72
N LEU A 143 12.36 5.07 14.46
CA LEU A 143 11.29 5.21 13.48
C LEU A 143 10.10 4.25 13.73
N GLY A 144 10.19 3.38 14.73
CA GLY A 144 9.17 2.39 15.05
C GLY A 144 8.99 1.33 13.96
N VAL A 145 10.06 0.99 13.24
CA VAL A 145 9.99 -0.03 12.20
C VAL A 145 10.02 -1.41 12.86
N GLY A 146 8.98 -2.20 12.67
CA GLY A 146 8.91 -3.59 13.11
C GLY A 146 9.14 -4.57 11.96
N TYR A 147 9.15 -5.87 12.25
CA TYR A 147 9.19 -6.94 11.25
C TYR A 147 8.19 -8.04 11.58
N LYS A 148 7.39 -8.45 10.60
CA LYS A 148 6.45 -9.57 10.76
C LYS A 148 6.98 -10.83 10.10
N SER A 149 7.22 -11.86 10.92
CA SER A 149 7.73 -13.14 10.43
C SER A 149 6.76 -13.85 9.47
N ARG A 150 7.32 -14.55 8.47
CA ARG A 150 6.58 -15.41 7.54
C ARG A 150 5.87 -16.58 8.23
N LYS A 151 6.30 -16.95 9.44
CA LYS A 151 5.74 -18.06 10.24
C LYS A 151 4.55 -17.65 11.13
N THR A 152 4.17 -16.38 11.16
CA THR A 152 3.06 -15.89 12.00
C THR A 152 1.71 -16.49 11.56
N LYS A 153 0.78 -16.78 12.49
CA LYS A 153 -0.54 -17.35 12.14
C LYS A 153 -1.36 -16.41 11.28
N ASP A 154 -1.37 -15.13 11.61
CA ASP A 154 -1.98 -14.09 10.78
C ASP A 154 -1.26 -13.96 9.44
N LYS A 155 -2.00 -13.87 8.32
CA LYS A 155 -1.43 -13.84 6.96
C LYS A 155 -1.03 -12.43 6.50
N TRP A 156 -1.66 -11.39 7.01
CA TRP A 156 -1.44 -10.02 6.56
C TRP A 156 0.01 -9.59 6.79
N GLY A 157 0.66 -8.96 5.80
CA GLY A 157 2.01 -8.38 5.96
C GLY A 157 3.11 -9.37 6.38
N ARG A 158 2.96 -10.69 6.14
CA ARG A 158 4.01 -11.67 6.42
C ARG A 158 5.28 -11.37 5.62
N GLY A 159 6.44 -11.43 6.27
CA GLY A 159 7.72 -11.13 5.65
C GLY A 159 7.92 -9.65 5.31
N CYS A 160 7.18 -8.76 5.97
CA CYS A 160 7.30 -7.32 5.78
C CYS A 160 7.99 -6.64 6.94
N ILE A 161 8.71 -5.56 6.66
CA ILE A 161 8.90 -4.50 7.67
C ILE A 161 7.56 -3.78 7.83
N LEU A 162 7.23 -3.39 9.06
CA LEU A 162 5.99 -2.70 9.40
C LEU A 162 6.30 -1.29 9.89
N LEU A 163 5.56 -0.31 9.39
CA LEU A 163 5.61 1.08 9.84
C LEU A 163 4.23 1.51 10.35
N PRO A 164 4.17 2.21 11.50
CA PRO A 164 2.90 2.65 12.08
C PRO A 164 2.35 3.88 11.35
N LEU A 165 1.06 3.92 11.10
CA LEU A 165 0.35 5.13 10.72
C LEU A 165 -0.39 5.66 11.93
N ARG A 166 -0.18 6.93 12.26
CA ARG A 166 -0.67 7.55 13.49
C ARG A 166 -1.78 8.53 13.20
N ASP A 167 -2.72 8.71 14.13
CA ASP A 167 -3.67 9.81 14.11
C ASP A 167 -3.06 11.12 14.65
N GLU A 168 -3.85 12.18 14.72
CA GLU A 168 -3.46 13.51 15.22
C GLU A 168 -2.99 13.49 16.69
N ARG A 169 -3.41 12.47 17.45
CA ARG A 169 -3.02 12.27 18.86
C ARG A 169 -1.79 11.37 19.00
N GLY A 170 -1.16 10.98 17.88
CA GLY A 170 -0.02 10.07 17.85
C GLY A 170 -0.38 8.59 18.06
N LYS A 171 -1.67 8.25 18.19
CA LYS A 171 -2.10 6.86 18.39
C LYS A 171 -1.96 6.09 17.08
N ILE A 172 -1.43 4.87 17.15
CA ILE A 172 -1.31 3.99 16.00
C ILE A 172 -2.69 3.49 15.62
N VAL A 173 -3.15 3.85 14.42
CA VAL A 173 -4.49 3.55 13.90
C VAL A 173 -4.46 2.67 12.66
N SER A 174 -3.30 2.50 12.03
CA SER A 174 -3.11 1.63 10.86
C SER A 174 -1.66 1.21 10.74
N LEU A 175 -1.40 0.20 9.92
CA LEU A 175 -0.05 -0.28 9.63
C LEU A 175 0.18 -0.31 8.13
N TYR A 176 1.40 0.06 7.75
CA TYR A 176 1.94 -0.15 6.42
C TYR A 176 3.02 -1.24 6.47
N GLY A 177 2.91 -2.23 5.60
CA GLY A 177 3.88 -3.30 5.44
C GLY A 177 4.62 -3.21 4.11
N ARG A 178 5.95 -3.28 4.14
CA ARG A 178 6.78 -3.46 2.94
C ARG A 178 7.47 -4.81 2.97
N ALA A 179 7.22 -5.65 1.96
CA ALA A 179 7.92 -6.92 1.81
C ALA A 179 9.42 -6.71 1.67
N ILE A 180 10.21 -7.46 2.46
CA ILE A 180 11.67 -7.43 2.35
C ILE A 180 12.20 -8.24 1.16
N LYS A 181 11.33 -9.06 0.54
CA LYS A 181 11.58 -9.76 -0.72
C LYS A 181 10.44 -9.46 -1.68
N GLY A 182 10.77 -8.96 -2.88
CA GLY A 182 9.80 -8.58 -3.90
C GLY A 182 9.17 -7.19 -3.70
N PRO A 183 8.23 -6.81 -4.58
CA PRO A 183 7.65 -5.47 -4.60
C PRO A 183 6.44 -5.29 -3.66
N GLY A 184 6.08 -6.27 -2.83
CA GLY A 184 4.81 -6.26 -2.09
C GLY A 184 4.65 -5.08 -1.11
N HIS A 185 3.54 -4.37 -1.24
CA HIS A 185 3.07 -3.32 -0.33
C HIS A 185 1.75 -3.75 0.32
N TYR A 186 1.61 -3.57 1.63
CA TYR A 186 0.45 -3.99 2.40
C TYR A 186 -0.04 -2.83 3.24
N TYR A 187 -1.34 -2.58 3.20
CA TYR A 187 -1.98 -1.60 4.07
C TYR A 187 -3.10 -2.29 4.84
N THR A 188 -3.35 -1.84 6.06
CA THR A 188 -4.53 -2.27 6.80
C THR A 188 -5.80 -1.84 6.05
N ALA A 189 -6.85 -2.66 6.14
CA ALA A 189 -8.14 -2.33 5.56
C ALA A 189 -8.67 -1.03 6.18
N GLY A 190 -9.27 -0.16 5.37
CA GLY A 190 -9.75 1.15 5.82
C GLY A 190 -8.65 2.05 6.38
N ARG A 191 -7.41 1.95 5.86
CA ARG A 191 -6.22 2.69 6.33
C ARG A 191 -6.50 4.17 6.60
N LYS A 192 -5.99 4.66 7.73
CA LYS A 192 -6.02 6.07 8.14
C LYS A 192 -4.69 6.43 8.80
N GLY A 193 -4.48 7.72 9.01
CA GLY A 193 -3.30 8.23 9.71
C GLY A 193 -2.13 8.55 8.79
N LEU A 194 -1.17 9.28 9.35
CA LEU A 194 0.02 9.75 8.67
C LEU A 194 1.27 9.12 9.26
N TYR A 195 2.33 9.09 8.45
CA TYR A 195 3.67 8.72 8.86
C TYR A 195 4.61 9.91 8.65
N PRO A 196 5.55 10.18 9.58
CA PRO A 196 5.71 9.51 10.88
C PRO A 196 4.70 9.98 11.92
N HIS A 197 4.12 11.18 11.75
CA HIS A 197 3.08 11.76 12.60
C HIS A 197 2.30 12.83 11.82
N TYR A 198 1.25 13.37 12.44
CA TYR A 198 0.57 14.56 11.92
C TYR A 198 1.44 15.81 12.12
N PRO A 199 1.41 16.77 11.18
CA PRO A 199 2.10 18.05 11.36
C PRO A 199 1.52 18.81 12.56
N ASP A 200 2.36 19.54 13.28
CA ASP A 200 1.88 20.46 14.31
C ASP A 200 1.22 21.70 13.66
N HIS A 201 0.42 22.43 14.44
CA HIS A 201 -0.34 23.59 13.95
C HIS A 201 0.55 24.78 13.52
N THR A 202 1.83 24.78 13.86
CA THR A 202 2.82 25.80 13.48
C THR A 202 3.60 25.42 12.22
N THR A 203 3.37 24.22 11.68
CA THR A 203 4.03 23.72 10.46
C THR A 203 3.74 24.64 9.28
N LYS A 204 4.80 25.28 8.75
CA LYS A 204 4.71 26.20 7.60
C LYS A 204 4.81 25.48 6.24
N THR A 205 5.49 24.35 6.22
CA THR A 205 5.79 23.60 4.99
C THR A 205 5.50 22.12 5.23
N LEU A 206 4.66 21.55 4.37
CA LEU A 206 4.33 20.13 4.39
C LEU A 206 4.86 19.45 3.13
N ILE A 207 5.62 18.38 3.30
CA ILE A 207 6.10 17.54 2.20
C ILE A 207 5.21 16.30 2.14
N LEU A 208 4.50 16.13 1.03
CA LEU A 208 3.69 14.95 0.76
C LEU A 208 4.42 14.03 -0.22
N THR A 209 4.63 12.78 0.17
CA THR A 209 5.29 11.79 -0.66
C THR A 209 4.28 10.80 -1.26
N GLY A 210 4.69 10.13 -2.34
CA GLY A 210 3.88 9.10 -2.98
C GLY A 210 3.71 7.82 -2.14
N SER A 211 4.61 7.60 -1.17
CA SER A 211 4.55 6.44 -0.28
C SER A 211 5.20 6.70 1.09
N VAL A 212 4.87 5.84 2.05
CA VAL A 212 5.51 5.83 3.37
C VAL A 212 7.03 5.62 3.26
N LEU A 213 7.51 4.81 2.29
CA LEU A 213 8.95 4.59 2.12
C LEU A 213 9.69 5.83 1.63
N ASP A 214 9.05 6.60 0.75
CA ASP A 214 9.63 7.85 0.28
C ASP A 214 9.71 8.86 1.42
N ALA A 215 8.69 8.90 2.29
CA ALA A 215 8.72 9.73 3.49
C ALA A 215 9.91 9.37 4.38
N VAL A 216 10.19 8.09 4.63
CA VAL A 216 11.31 7.72 5.53
C VAL A 216 12.70 8.04 4.96
N ARG A 217 12.80 8.32 3.66
CA ARG A 217 14.06 8.73 3.03
C ARG A 217 14.33 10.23 3.12
N ILE A 218 13.35 11.01 3.57
CA ILE A 218 13.49 12.46 3.76
C ILE A 218 14.50 12.69 4.90
N PRO A 219 15.67 13.30 4.62
CA PRO A 219 16.74 13.48 5.60
C PRO A 219 16.31 14.27 6.84
N GLU A 220 15.37 15.22 6.72
CA GLU A 220 14.87 15.98 7.87
C GLU A 220 14.26 15.09 8.95
N LEU A 221 13.62 13.96 8.58
CA LEU A 221 13.08 12.96 9.52
C LEU A 221 14.16 12.07 10.15
N LEU A 222 15.40 12.13 9.65
CA LEU A 222 16.55 11.36 10.12
C LEU A 222 17.48 12.21 11.00
N THR A 223 17.11 13.47 11.29
CA THR A 223 17.90 14.37 12.12
C THR A 223 17.40 14.44 13.58
N PRO A 224 18.31 14.37 14.56
CA PRO A 224 18.07 14.73 15.95
C PRO A 224 17.37 16.07 16.20
N SER A 225 17.38 17.04 15.29
CA SER A 225 16.73 18.34 15.49
C SER A 225 15.20 18.26 15.45
N PHE A 226 14.64 17.17 14.92
CA PHE A 226 13.20 16.88 14.95
C PHE A 226 12.72 16.32 16.32
N ARG A 227 13.62 16.27 17.32
CA ARG A 227 13.43 15.70 18.68
C ARG A 227 12.41 16.41 19.60
N SER A 228 11.58 17.33 19.13
CA SER A 228 10.82 18.23 20.04
C SER A 228 9.30 18.01 20.14
N ILE A 229 8.78 16.80 19.88
CA ILE A 229 7.33 16.54 20.04
C ILE A 229 7.04 15.34 20.96
N ASP A 230 7.76 15.24 22.07
CA ASP A 230 7.26 14.49 23.23
C ASP A 230 7.46 15.32 24.52
N PRO A 231 6.39 15.89 25.10
CA PRO A 231 6.48 16.69 26.33
C PRO A 231 6.74 15.85 27.60
N HIS A 232 6.86 14.51 27.50
CA HIS A 232 6.97 13.64 28.67
C HIS A 232 8.21 12.73 28.72
N VAL A 233 9.20 12.93 27.85
CA VAL A 233 10.48 12.20 27.94
C VAL A 233 11.56 13.11 28.53
N ASP A 234 11.95 12.79 29.76
CA ASP A 234 13.11 13.37 30.45
C ASP A 234 14.39 13.14 29.63
N ASN A 235 14.95 14.23 29.09
CA ASN A 235 16.17 14.24 28.28
C ASN A 235 17.46 14.27 29.13
N SER A 236 17.40 13.92 30.43
CA SER A 236 18.55 13.96 31.34
C SER A 236 19.66 12.92 31.08
N ARG A 237 19.58 12.06 30.05
CA ARG A 237 20.50 10.90 29.91
C ARG A 237 21.32 10.74 28.63
N LEU A 238 21.41 11.72 27.73
CA LEU A 238 22.34 11.63 26.58
C LEU A 238 23.58 12.51 26.75
N LEU A 239 24.38 12.15 27.75
CA LEU A 239 25.79 12.50 27.88
C LEU A 239 26.65 11.47 27.11
N GLY A 240 27.59 11.98 26.31
CA GLY A 240 28.71 11.22 25.73
C GLY A 240 28.46 10.75 24.28
N LEU A 241 29.30 11.03 23.29
CA LEU A 241 30.62 11.62 23.24
C LEU A 241 30.73 12.37 21.91
N ARG A 242 31.16 13.63 21.98
CA ARG A 242 31.91 14.25 20.88
C ARG A 242 33.25 13.51 20.78
N ARG A 243 33.55 12.98 19.61
CA ARG A 243 34.81 13.16 18.86
C ARG A 243 34.57 12.69 17.43
#